data_AF-A0A6V8CW08-F1
#
_entry.id   AF-A0A6V8CW08-F1
#
_cell.length_a   1.000
_cell.length_b   1.000
_cell.length_c   1.000
_cell.angle_alpha   90.00
_cell.angle_beta   90.00
_cell.angle_gamma   90.00
#
_symmetry.space_group_name_H-M   'P 1'
#
loop_
_entity.id
_entity.type
_entity.pdbx_description
1 polymer ?
#
loop_
_entity_poly.entity_id
_entity_poly.type
_entity_poly.pdbx_seq_one_letter_code
_entity_poly.pdbx_strand_id
1 'polypeptide(L)'
;YLAAAGIGRIRIVDNDTVDETNLQRQVIHSNAEIGESKVDSAARRIQMLNPLVECEVHQTRMTTENALDLLNDVDVLIDGTDNLPTRYLIDDACAIANIPWVHASLFRYEGQVTVFNHENGPRYRDLHPDPPSPGTVLNCEEAGVIGALPGILGSIQAMEAIKILSGIGEPLSGRLMLIDTKTMETRHLTYEASTTRQEITELNRHNDYAESRCATDGGMPMNSMTVTELHDLMQQEEPPFLLDVRRAEEEDICSIPDTDLRVRHTDIQMHIDEIPSDRVVVVYCRSGIRSMTAIHALAASGRNPELLHNLAGGILAWSAEIDPTMPRY
;
A
#
# COMPACT_ATOMS: atom_id res chain seq x y z
N TYR A 1 11.14 -16.91 10.91
CA TYR A 1 12.32 -16.79 11.78
C TYR A 1 11.97 -16.75 13.27
N LEU A 2 11.03 -15.90 13.72
CA LEU A 2 10.62 -15.84 15.14
C LEU A 2 10.25 -17.22 15.73
N ALA A 3 9.48 -18.03 15.01
CA ALA A 3 9.15 -19.39 15.43
C ALA A 3 10.38 -20.28 15.65
N ALA A 4 11.37 -20.22 14.76
CA ALA A 4 12.62 -20.99 14.89
C ALA A 4 13.49 -20.48 16.04
N ALA A 5 13.40 -19.18 16.37
CA ALA A 5 14.08 -18.60 17.52
C ALA A 5 13.42 -18.99 18.87
N GLY A 6 12.25 -19.63 18.84
CA GLY A 6 11.57 -20.10 20.04
C GLY A 6 10.72 -19.06 20.74
N ILE A 7 10.20 -18.05 20.00
CA ILE A 7 9.17 -17.15 20.54
C ILE A 7 7.96 -17.99 20.97
N GLY A 8 7.56 -17.88 22.25
CA GLY A 8 6.58 -18.78 22.86
C GLY A 8 5.18 -18.66 22.26
N ARG A 9 4.73 -17.45 21.92
CA ARG A 9 3.42 -17.18 21.33
C ARG A 9 3.57 -16.24 20.14
N ILE A 10 2.94 -16.59 19.01
CA ILE A 10 2.87 -15.78 17.81
C ILE A 10 1.40 -15.58 17.43
N ARG A 11 0.94 -14.33 17.54
CA ARG A 11 -0.36 -13.90 17.01
C ARG A 11 -0.21 -13.48 15.56
N ILE A 12 -1.09 -13.98 14.69
CA ILE A 12 -1.11 -13.68 13.25
C ILE A 12 -2.46 -13.02 12.93
N VAL A 13 -2.41 -11.83 12.32
CA VAL A 13 -3.60 -11.05 11.94
C VAL A 13 -3.53 -10.77 10.45
N ASP A 14 -4.45 -11.34 9.69
CA ASP A 14 -4.57 -11.14 8.24
C ASP A 14 -5.98 -11.56 7.81
N ASN A 15 -6.66 -10.79 6.97
CA ASN A 15 -8.02 -11.10 6.49
C ASN A 15 -8.04 -11.80 5.13
N ASP A 16 -6.91 -11.92 4.45
CA ASP A 16 -6.83 -12.41 3.09
C ASP A 16 -6.74 -13.94 3.01
N THR A 17 -6.89 -14.42 1.77
CA THR A 17 -6.61 -15.80 1.39
C THR A 17 -5.32 -15.88 0.59
N VAL A 18 -4.70 -17.06 0.55
CA VAL A 18 -3.50 -17.31 -0.25
C VAL A 18 -3.85 -17.22 -1.72
N ASP A 19 -3.13 -16.38 -2.46
CA ASP A 19 -3.32 -16.14 -3.88
C ASP A 19 -2.05 -16.49 -4.67
N GLU A 20 -2.20 -17.07 -5.86
CA GLU A 20 -1.08 -17.47 -6.73
C GLU A 20 -0.14 -16.29 -7.05
N THR A 21 -0.70 -15.10 -7.26
CA THR A 21 0.07 -13.88 -7.59
C THR A 21 0.97 -13.40 -6.43
N ASN A 22 0.71 -13.89 -5.22
CA ASN A 22 1.41 -13.53 -4.00
C ASN A 22 2.56 -14.51 -3.67
N LEU A 23 2.52 -15.73 -4.22
CA LEU A 23 3.49 -16.80 -3.92
C LEU A 23 4.94 -16.46 -4.32
N GLN A 24 5.14 -15.56 -5.28
CA GLN A 24 6.48 -15.09 -5.69
C GLN A 24 7.25 -14.40 -4.55
N ARG A 25 6.55 -13.93 -3.51
CA ARG A 25 7.13 -13.21 -2.36
C ARG A 25 6.69 -13.72 -0.98
N GLN A 26 5.57 -14.44 -0.90
CA GLN A 26 5.05 -14.98 0.36
C GLN A 26 5.44 -16.45 0.55
N VAL A 27 6.74 -16.70 0.75
CA VAL A 27 7.34 -18.04 0.81
C VAL A 27 6.95 -18.89 2.04
N ILE A 28 6.10 -18.36 2.91
CA ILE A 28 5.49 -19.12 4.01
C ILE A 28 4.33 -20.00 3.53
N HIS A 29 3.72 -19.64 2.40
CA HIS A 29 2.64 -20.38 1.73
C HIS A 29 3.17 -21.20 0.55
N SER A 30 2.36 -22.12 0.03
CA SER A 30 2.65 -22.88 -1.18
C SER A 30 1.43 -23.00 -2.09
N ASN A 31 1.61 -23.57 -3.28
CA ASN A 31 0.52 -23.84 -4.22
C ASN A 31 -0.59 -24.73 -3.63
N ALA A 32 -0.27 -25.56 -2.63
CA ALA A 32 -1.24 -26.46 -2.01
C ALA A 32 -2.28 -25.69 -1.16
N GLU A 33 -1.96 -24.49 -0.71
CA GLU A 33 -2.82 -23.68 0.17
C GLU A 33 -3.55 -22.55 -0.57
N ILE A 34 -3.50 -22.47 -1.91
CA ILE A 34 -4.24 -21.44 -2.67
C ILE A 34 -5.73 -21.48 -2.33
N GLY A 35 -6.30 -20.33 -1.97
CA GLY A 35 -7.69 -20.16 -1.53
C GLY A 35 -7.90 -20.44 -0.04
N GLU A 36 -6.93 -20.98 0.69
CA GLU A 36 -6.98 -21.08 2.15
C GLU A 36 -6.73 -19.71 2.80
N SER A 37 -7.20 -19.53 4.03
CA SER A 37 -6.88 -18.37 4.87
C SER A 37 -5.37 -18.23 5.07
N LYS A 38 -4.82 -17.01 4.88
CA LYS A 38 -3.38 -16.76 5.08
C LYS A 38 -2.96 -17.09 6.51
N VAL A 39 -3.76 -16.70 7.51
CA VAL A 39 -3.40 -16.93 8.92
C VAL A 39 -3.33 -18.43 9.25
N ASP A 40 -4.23 -19.25 8.70
CA ASP A 40 -4.26 -20.69 8.96
C ASP A 40 -3.10 -21.40 8.25
N SER A 41 -2.83 -21.02 7.00
CA SER A 41 -1.67 -21.53 6.24
C SER A 41 -0.36 -21.19 6.95
N ALA A 42 -0.20 -19.94 7.41
CA ALA A 42 0.97 -19.49 8.14
C ALA A 42 1.15 -20.22 9.49
N ALA A 43 0.07 -20.36 10.27
CA ALA A 43 0.09 -21.07 11.55
C ALA A 43 0.50 -22.53 11.37
N ARG A 44 -0.04 -23.22 10.36
CA ARG A 44 0.36 -24.59 10.01
C ARG A 44 1.84 -24.68 9.69
N ARG A 45 2.37 -23.74 8.91
CA ARG A 45 3.79 -23.68 8.56
C ARG A 45 4.68 -23.42 9.77
N ILE A 46 4.26 -22.53 10.66
CA ILE A 46 4.96 -22.22 11.92
C ILE A 46 5.01 -23.46 12.82
N GLN A 47 3.88 -24.14 13.02
CA GLN A 47 3.81 -25.35 13.86
C GLN A 47 4.65 -26.51 13.30
N MET A 48 4.70 -26.68 11.98
CA MET A 48 5.61 -27.65 11.35
C MET A 48 7.08 -27.32 11.59
N LEU A 49 7.42 -26.03 11.68
CA LEU A 49 8.80 -25.58 11.93
C LEU A 49 9.19 -25.72 13.40
N ASN A 50 8.29 -25.34 14.32
CA ASN A 50 8.49 -25.46 15.75
C ASN A 50 7.16 -25.72 16.46
N PRO A 51 6.87 -26.96 16.90
CA PRO A 51 5.61 -27.32 17.54
C PRO A 51 5.47 -26.79 18.98
N LEU A 52 6.52 -26.17 19.54
CA LEU A 52 6.48 -25.55 20.87
C LEU A 52 5.93 -24.13 20.84
N VAL A 53 5.73 -23.54 19.65
CA VAL A 53 5.19 -22.20 19.48
C VAL A 53 3.67 -22.27 19.51
N GLU A 54 3.06 -21.49 20.39
CA GLU A 54 1.62 -21.26 20.39
C GLU A 54 1.26 -20.28 19.26
N CYS A 55 0.42 -20.70 18.32
CA CYS A 55 -0.08 -19.83 17.26
C CYS A 55 -1.51 -19.41 17.57
N GLU A 56 -1.74 -18.10 17.58
CA GLU A 56 -3.07 -17.51 17.69
C GLU A 56 -3.42 -16.82 16.38
N VAL A 57 -4.48 -17.29 15.73
CA VAL A 57 -4.90 -16.78 14.42
C VAL A 57 -6.11 -15.87 14.54
N HIS A 58 -6.04 -14.72 13.88
CA HIS A 58 -7.14 -13.77 13.76
C HIS A 58 -7.35 -13.48 12.28
N GLN A 59 -8.33 -14.15 11.67
CA GLN A 59 -8.72 -13.89 10.28
C GLN A 59 -9.59 -12.63 10.20
N THR A 60 -9.00 -11.48 10.53
CA THR A 60 -9.66 -10.19 10.57
C THR A 60 -8.71 -9.12 10.09
N ARG A 61 -9.29 -7.99 9.69
CA ARG A 61 -8.52 -6.78 9.44
C ARG A 61 -8.38 -6.02 10.76
N MET A 62 -7.21 -5.42 10.99
CA MET A 62 -7.04 -4.47 12.09
C MET A 62 -7.82 -3.19 11.80
N THR A 63 -8.68 -2.78 12.72
CA THR A 63 -9.54 -1.60 12.64
C THR A 63 -9.53 -0.84 13.96
N THR A 64 -10.10 0.37 13.98
CA THR A 64 -10.26 1.18 15.20
C THR A 64 -11.01 0.45 16.31
N GLU A 65 -11.92 -0.45 15.95
CA GLU A 65 -12.77 -1.19 16.90
C GLU A 65 -12.05 -2.36 17.56
N ASN A 66 -11.06 -2.98 16.90
CA ASN A 66 -10.40 -4.19 17.40
C ASN A 66 -8.89 -4.03 17.67
N ALA A 67 -8.28 -2.90 17.28
CA ALA A 67 -6.83 -2.70 17.36
C ALA A 67 -6.27 -2.88 18.77
N LEU A 68 -6.92 -2.31 19.79
CA LEU A 68 -6.46 -2.42 21.18
C LEU A 68 -6.65 -3.84 21.72
N ASP A 69 -7.74 -4.53 21.33
CA ASP A 69 -7.97 -5.92 21.72
C ASP A 69 -6.94 -6.86 21.10
N LEU A 70 -6.57 -6.64 19.84
CA LEU A 70 -5.52 -7.36 19.13
C LEU A 70 -4.11 -7.10 19.69
N LEU A 71 -3.94 -6.05 20.50
CA LEU A 71 -2.68 -5.70 21.16
C LEU A 71 -2.60 -6.21 22.60
N ASN A 72 -3.70 -6.72 23.18
CA ASN A 72 -3.68 -7.27 24.53
C ASN A 72 -2.72 -8.48 24.61
N ASP A 73 -1.89 -8.49 25.66
CA ASP A 73 -0.85 -9.51 25.90
C ASP A 73 0.16 -9.66 24.75
N VAL A 74 0.49 -8.56 24.06
CA VAL A 74 1.55 -8.49 23.04
C VAL A 74 2.73 -7.68 23.55
N ASP A 75 3.93 -8.27 23.50
CA ASP A 75 5.17 -7.61 23.91
C ASP A 75 5.79 -6.75 22.79
N VAL A 76 5.66 -7.18 21.52
CA VAL A 76 6.19 -6.52 20.34
C VAL A 76 5.29 -6.78 19.14
N LEU A 77 4.95 -5.73 18.38
CA LEU A 77 4.24 -5.86 17.10
C LEU A 77 5.21 -5.87 15.91
N ILE A 78 4.95 -6.72 14.91
CA ILE A 78 5.65 -6.71 13.62
C ILE A 78 4.69 -6.16 12.56
N ASP A 79 5.05 -5.05 11.93
CA ASP A 79 4.26 -4.49 10.84
C ASP A 79 4.63 -5.15 9.50
N GLY A 80 3.77 -6.04 9.03
CA GLY A 80 3.85 -6.66 7.70
C GLY A 80 2.91 -6.03 6.68
N THR A 81 2.37 -4.83 6.94
CA THR A 81 1.29 -4.24 6.16
C THR A 81 1.78 -3.38 5.00
N ASP A 82 1.02 -3.39 3.92
CA ASP A 82 1.36 -2.71 2.66
C ASP A 82 0.59 -1.41 2.41
N ASN A 83 -0.29 -1.02 3.32
CA ASN A 83 -1.12 0.16 3.20
C ASN A 83 -0.83 1.19 4.31
N LEU A 84 -0.81 2.47 3.94
CA LEU A 84 -0.53 3.57 4.86
C LEU A 84 -1.54 3.71 6.02
N PRO A 85 -2.87 3.61 5.79
CA PRO A 85 -3.85 3.79 6.87
C PRO A 85 -3.65 2.83 8.04
N THR A 86 -3.35 1.55 7.76
CA THR A 86 -3.05 0.58 8.81
C THR A 86 -1.76 0.92 9.56
N ARG A 87 -0.75 1.53 8.91
CA ARG A 87 0.48 1.97 9.61
C ARG A 87 0.20 3.10 10.60
N TYR A 88 -0.65 4.05 10.25
CA TYR A 88 -1.09 5.11 11.17
C TYR A 88 -1.91 4.55 12.33
N LEU A 89 -2.80 3.58 12.05
CA LEU A 89 -3.56 2.89 13.09
C LEU A 89 -2.64 2.10 14.04
N ILE A 90 -1.64 1.38 13.51
CA ILE A 90 -0.64 0.66 14.30
C ILE A 90 0.13 1.63 15.20
N ASP A 91 0.61 2.76 14.68
CA ASP A 91 1.37 3.74 15.46
C ASP A 91 0.56 4.27 16.66
N ASP A 92 -0.69 4.64 16.40
CA ASP A 92 -1.58 5.20 17.42
C ASP A 92 -1.99 4.14 18.45
N ALA A 93 -2.33 2.93 18.00
CA ALA A 93 -2.71 1.83 18.89
C ALA A 93 -1.54 1.36 19.76
N CYS A 94 -0.34 1.25 19.17
CA CYS A 94 0.88 0.90 19.91
C CYS A 94 1.27 1.99 20.91
N ALA A 95 1.06 3.27 20.57
CA ALA A 95 1.29 4.37 21.51
C ALA A 95 0.35 4.30 22.72
N ILE A 96 -0.94 4.01 22.51
CA ILE A 96 -1.92 3.84 23.60
C ILE A 96 -1.59 2.62 24.47
N ALA A 97 -1.26 1.49 23.83
CA ALA A 97 -0.96 0.23 24.53
C ALA A 97 0.46 0.19 25.12
N ASN A 98 1.30 1.19 24.83
CA ASN A 98 2.72 1.23 25.18
C ASN A 98 3.50 -0.01 24.68
N ILE A 99 3.28 -0.38 23.42
CA ILE A 99 3.91 -1.53 22.77
C ILE A 99 4.94 -1.03 21.73
N PRO A 100 6.19 -1.53 21.75
CA PRO A 100 7.14 -1.28 20.68
C PRO A 100 6.73 -2.04 19.42
N TRP A 101 7.04 -1.48 18.26
CA TRP A 101 6.75 -2.16 17.00
C TRP A 101 7.86 -2.01 15.97
N VAL A 102 8.03 -3.05 15.16
CA VAL A 102 9.07 -3.15 14.15
C VAL A 102 8.46 -2.93 12.78
N HIS A 103 8.79 -1.79 12.19
CA HIS A 103 8.31 -1.39 10.87
C HIS A 103 9.27 -1.83 9.78
N ALA A 104 8.72 -2.37 8.70
CA ALA A 104 9.40 -2.40 7.43
C ALA A 104 8.46 -1.94 6.30
N SER A 105 9.05 -1.29 5.31
CA SER A 105 8.36 -1.00 4.06
C SER A 105 9.34 -1.03 2.91
N LEU A 106 8.81 -1.14 1.70
CA LEU A 106 9.59 -1.32 0.50
C LEU A 106 8.96 -0.59 -0.67
N PHE A 107 9.79 -0.23 -1.63
CA PHE A 107 9.40 0.36 -2.89
C PHE A 107 10.37 -0.11 -3.98
N ARG A 108 9.89 -0.91 -4.92
CA ARG A 108 10.68 -1.50 -6.02
C ARG A 108 11.88 -2.32 -5.53
N TYR A 109 13.05 -1.69 -5.42
CA TYR A 109 14.34 -2.27 -5.04
C TYR A 109 14.86 -1.75 -3.70
N GLU A 110 14.16 -0.78 -3.12
CA GLU A 110 14.56 -0.09 -1.90
C GLU A 110 13.69 -0.57 -0.75
N GLY A 111 14.30 -0.71 0.43
CA GLY A 111 13.64 -1.08 1.65
C GLY A 111 14.02 -0.15 2.79
N GLN A 112 13.12 -0.03 3.76
CA GLN A 112 13.40 0.65 5.00
C GLN A 112 12.94 -0.18 6.19
N VAL A 113 13.71 -0.13 7.28
CA VAL A 113 13.40 -0.81 8.55
C VAL A 113 13.71 0.13 9.71
N THR A 114 12.83 0.17 10.69
CA THR A 114 13.06 0.89 11.95
C THR A 114 12.24 0.29 13.09
N VAL A 115 12.55 0.69 14.32
CA VAL A 115 11.76 0.34 15.51
C VAL A 115 11.13 1.61 16.05
N PHE A 116 9.83 1.54 16.33
CA PHE A 116 9.05 2.64 16.88
C PHE A 116 8.55 2.32 18.29
N ASN A 117 8.30 3.39 19.05
CA ASN A 117 7.70 3.34 20.38
C ASN A 117 8.44 2.42 21.39
N HIS A 118 9.73 2.15 21.16
CA HIS A 118 10.56 1.39 22.07
C HIS A 118 11.09 2.29 23.18
N GLU A 119 10.77 1.96 24.44
CA GLU A 119 11.17 2.70 25.63
C GLU A 119 10.79 4.20 25.58
N ASN A 120 9.56 4.51 25.16
CA ASN A 120 9.08 5.88 24.89
C ASN A 120 9.86 6.61 23.78
N GLY A 121 10.53 5.87 22.90
CA GLY A 121 11.26 6.40 21.76
C GLY A 121 10.36 7.03 20.67
N PRO A 122 10.99 7.45 19.55
CA PRO A 122 10.30 8.04 18.42
C PRO A 122 9.23 7.12 17.82
N ARG A 123 8.19 7.73 17.25
CA ARG A 123 7.03 7.08 16.61
C ARG A 123 7.01 7.28 15.10
N TYR A 124 6.10 6.58 14.42
CA TYR A 124 5.92 6.76 12.98
C TYR A 124 5.45 8.18 12.66
N ARG A 125 4.53 8.75 13.46
CA ARG A 125 4.13 10.16 13.30
C ARG A 125 5.23 11.18 13.58
N ASP A 126 6.33 10.81 14.25
CA ASP A 126 7.47 11.73 14.38
C ASP A 126 8.26 11.86 13.06
N LEU A 127 8.26 10.80 12.23
CA LEU A 127 8.82 10.82 10.86
C LEU A 127 7.81 11.26 9.80
N HIS A 128 6.55 10.89 9.96
CA HIS A 128 5.46 11.10 9.01
C HIS A 128 4.23 11.66 9.74
N PRO A 129 4.22 12.96 10.11
CA PRO A 129 3.21 13.54 11.00
C PRO A 129 1.77 13.30 10.57
N ASP A 130 1.50 13.58 9.30
CA ASP A 130 0.18 13.51 8.71
C ASP A 130 0.16 12.51 7.55
N PRO A 131 -0.91 11.72 7.40
CA PRO A 131 -1.08 10.86 6.24
C PRO A 131 -1.06 11.70 4.97
N PRO A 132 -0.37 11.23 3.91
CA PRO A 132 -0.39 11.92 2.63
C PRO A 132 -1.80 11.84 2.03
N SER A 133 -2.17 12.82 1.20
CA SER A 133 -3.50 12.86 0.59
C SER A 133 -3.80 11.56 -0.19
N PRO A 134 -5.06 11.08 -0.17
CA PRO A 134 -5.45 9.88 -0.90
C PRO A 134 -4.97 9.88 -2.37
N GLY A 135 -4.40 8.76 -2.82
CA GLY A 135 -3.93 8.59 -4.21
C GLY A 135 -2.58 9.25 -4.55
N THR A 136 -1.89 9.85 -3.59
CA THR A 136 -0.54 10.45 -3.81
C THR A 136 0.60 9.45 -3.64
N VAL A 137 0.36 8.30 -3.01
CA VAL A 137 1.36 7.26 -2.78
C VAL A 137 0.89 5.95 -3.39
N LEU A 138 1.73 5.35 -4.23
CA LEU A 138 1.48 4.04 -4.85
C LEU A 138 1.54 2.93 -3.78
N ASN A 139 0.67 1.93 -3.87
CA ASN A 139 0.79 0.73 -3.06
C ASN A 139 1.83 -0.25 -3.65
N CYS A 140 2.22 -1.28 -2.87
CA CYS A 140 3.26 -2.23 -3.28
C CYS A 140 2.86 -3.04 -4.55
N GLU A 141 1.58 -3.34 -4.71
CA GLU A 141 1.07 -4.08 -5.88
C GLU A 141 1.21 -3.26 -7.17
N GLU A 142 1.03 -1.95 -7.10
CA GLU A 142 1.17 -1.02 -8.22
C GLU A 142 2.62 -0.70 -8.55
N ALA A 143 3.48 -0.55 -7.54
CA ALA A 143 4.88 -0.22 -7.70
C ALA A 143 5.71 -1.39 -8.28
N GLY A 144 5.27 -2.63 -8.03
CA GLY A 144 6.02 -3.85 -8.31
C GLY A 144 7.15 -4.08 -7.30
N VAL A 145 7.35 -5.35 -6.90
CA VAL A 145 8.30 -5.73 -5.84
C VAL A 145 9.06 -6.98 -6.25
N ILE A 146 10.39 -6.96 -6.08
CA ILE A 146 11.22 -8.16 -6.20
C ILE A 146 10.95 -9.06 -4.99
N GLY A 147 10.50 -10.29 -5.23
CA GLY A 147 10.06 -11.19 -4.15
C GLY A 147 11.11 -11.52 -3.08
N ALA A 148 12.40 -11.39 -3.37
CA ALA A 148 13.47 -11.57 -2.39
C ALA A 148 13.54 -10.43 -1.34
N LEU A 149 13.18 -9.20 -1.72
CA LEU A 149 13.28 -8.03 -0.84
C LEU A 149 12.41 -8.14 0.42
N PRO A 150 11.11 -8.51 0.35
CA PRO A 150 10.30 -8.83 1.52
C PRO A 150 10.96 -9.85 2.45
N GLY A 151 11.62 -10.87 1.89
CA GLY A 151 12.36 -11.88 2.66
C GLY A 151 13.55 -11.30 3.43
N ILE A 152 14.30 -10.39 2.81
CA ILE A 152 15.40 -9.67 3.48
C ILE A 152 14.85 -8.81 4.61
N LEU A 153 13.87 -7.95 4.33
CA LEU A 153 13.33 -7.01 5.32
C LEU A 153 12.63 -7.74 6.46
N GLY A 154 11.83 -8.77 6.18
CA GLY A 154 11.18 -9.60 7.20
C GLY A 154 12.19 -10.34 8.09
N SER A 155 13.36 -10.69 7.56
CA SER A 155 14.44 -11.26 8.36
C SER A 155 15.05 -10.23 9.31
N ILE A 156 15.24 -8.99 8.85
CA ILE A 156 15.68 -7.87 9.69
C ILE A 156 14.63 -7.58 10.76
N GLN A 157 13.34 -7.53 10.41
CA GLN A 157 12.27 -7.31 11.37
C GLN A 157 12.27 -8.36 12.49
N ALA A 158 12.43 -9.64 12.12
CA ALA A 158 12.54 -10.72 13.09
C ALA A 158 13.74 -10.54 14.02
N MET A 159 14.88 -10.08 13.50
CA MET A 159 16.07 -9.78 14.30
C MET A 159 15.83 -8.61 15.27
N GLU A 160 15.17 -7.54 14.83
CA GLU A 160 14.84 -6.41 15.71
C GLU A 160 13.90 -6.83 16.85
N ALA A 161 12.89 -7.64 16.58
CA ALA A 161 12.01 -8.15 17.63
C ALA A 161 12.74 -9.07 18.61
N ILE A 162 13.67 -9.91 18.14
CA ILE A 162 14.53 -10.70 19.04
C ILE A 162 15.35 -9.77 19.94
N LYS A 163 15.97 -8.72 19.40
CA LYS A 163 16.73 -7.75 20.19
C LYS A 163 15.87 -7.10 21.28
N ILE A 164 14.65 -6.67 20.93
CA ILE A 164 13.71 -6.07 21.89
C ILE A 164 13.34 -7.07 22.99
N LEU A 165 12.92 -8.28 22.62
CA LEU A 165 12.43 -9.29 23.57
C LEU A 165 13.52 -9.84 24.48
N SER A 166 14.75 -10.03 23.98
CA SER A 166 15.85 -10.59 24.78
C SER A 166 16.76 -9.52 25.41
N GLY A 167 16.58 -8.24 25.08
CA GLY A 167 17.44 -7.14 25.53
C GLY A 167 18.88 -7.22 25.00
N ILE A 168 19.10 -7.85 23.84
CA ILE A 168 20.45 -7.98 23.25
C ILE A 168 20.69 -6.89 22.21
N GLY A 169 21.91 -6.36 22.20
CA GLY A 169 22.31 -5.32 21.23
C GLY A 169 21.46 -4.06 21.33
N GLU A 170 21.40 -3.31 20.24
CA GLU A 170 20.66 -2.04 20.17
C GLU A 170 19.61 -2.10 19.06
N PRO A 171 18.31 -2.06 19.38
CA PRO A 171 17.23 -1.94 18.40
C PRO A 171 17.38 -0.69 17.52
N LEU A 172 16.78 -0.68 16.33
CA LEU A 172 16.77 0.45 15.39
C LEU A 172 15.86 1.62 15.87
N SER A 173 15.63 1.78 17.17
CA SER A 173 14.87 2.90 17.70
C SER A 173 15.61 4.21 17.43
N GLY A 174 14.91 5.19 16.84
CA GLY A 174 15.49 6.46 16.40
C GLY A 174 16.48 6.35 15.22
N ARG A 175 16.53 5.20 14.53
CA ARG A 175 17.40 4.96 13.38
C ARG A 175 16.66 4.28 12.23
N LEU A 176 16.46 5.02 11.14
CA LEU A 176 15.90 4.48 9.90
C LEU A 176 17.01 3.83 9.08
N MET A 177 17.00 2.51 9.00
CA MET A 177 17.88 1.75 8.10
C MET A 177 17.25 1.74 6.70
N LEU A 178 17.98 2.26 5.72
CA LEU A 178 17.64 2.21 4.30
C LEU A 178 18.55 1.18 3.61
N ILE A 179 17.99 0.39 2.70
CA ILE A 179 18.74 -0.55 1.87
C ILE A 179 18.35 -0.38 0.40
N ASP A 180 19.34 -0.19 -0.48
CA ASP A 180 19.18 -0.33 -1.93
C ASP A 180 19.68 -1.72 -2.33
N THR A 181 18.79 -2.59 -2.78
CA THR A 181 19.17 -3.97 -3.16
C THR A 181 19.81 -4.09 -4.54
N LYS A 182 19.82 -3.03 -5.37
CA LYS A 182 20.60 -3.02 -6.61
C LYS A 182 22.09 -2.93 -6.33
N THR A 183 22.47 -2.15 -5.32
CA THR A 183 23.88 -1.92 -4.93
C THR A 183 24.28 -2.68 -3.67
N MET A 184 23.30 -3.20 -2.92
CA MET A 184 23.45 -3.75 -1.56
C MET A 184 24.03 -2.74 -0.56
N GLU A 185 23.85 -1.45 -0.82
CA GLU A 185 24.26 -0.39 0.09
C GLU A 185 23.22 -0.18 1.19
N THR A 186 23.69 -0.01 2.42
CA THR A 186 22.86 0.31 3.58
C THR A 186 23.23 1.68 4.14
N ARG A 187 22.22 2.53 4.38
CA ARG A 187 22.40 3.85 5.00
C ARG A 187 21.54 3.93 6.26
N HIS A 188 22.05 4.60 7.28
CA HIS A 188 21.29 4.83 8.51
C HIS A 188 21.04 6.33 8.66
N LEU A 189 19.78 6.71 8.83
CA LEU A 189 19.37 8.07 9.17
C LEU A 189 18.90 8.09 10.62
N THR A 190 19.35 9.07 11.39
CA THR A 190 18.91 9.26 12.78
C THR A 190 17.74 10.23 12.84
N TYR A 191 16.78 9.96 13.71
CA TYR A 191 15.63 10.83 13.95
C TYR A 191 15.23 10.77 15.42
N GLU A 192 14.56 11.82 15.90
CA GLU A 192 14.18 11.99 17.29
C GLU A 192 12.66 12.17 17.41
N ALA A 193 12.14 11.99 18.62
CA ALA A 193 10.75 12.25 18.90
C ALA A 193 10.45 13.75 18.72
N SER A 194 9.29 14.08 18.15
CA SER A 194 8.90 15.47 17.96
C SER A 194 8.71 16.16 19.31
N THR A 195 9.27 17.36 19.46
CA THR A 195 9.04 18.21 20.66
C THR A 195 7.63 18.74 20.75
N THR A 196 6.86 18.70 19.65
CA THR A 196 5.45 19.10 19.57
C THR A 196 4.50 17.91 19.53
N ARG A 197 5.01 16.69 19.83
CA ARG A 197 4.22 15.46 19.86
C ARG A 197 3.02 15.60 20.79
N GLN A 198 1.83 15.38 20.24
CA GLN A 198 0.62 15.22 21.05
C GLN A 198 0.53 13.79 21.58
N GLU A 199 0.12 13.68 22.84
CA GLU A 199 -0.24 12.41 23.46
C GLU A 199 -1.49 11.85 22.76
N ILE A 200 -1.49 10.55 22.51
CA ILE A 200 -2.60 9.86 21.86
C ILE A 200 -3.24 8.96 22.91
N THR A 201 -4.49 9.25 23.25
CA THR A 201 -5.23 8.54 24.30
C THR A 201 -6.37 7.68 23.74
N GLU A 202 -6.76 7.90 22.49
CA GLU A 202 -7.87 7.19 21.84
C GLU A 202 -7.68 7.13 20.31
N LEU A 203 -8.30 6.13 19.68
CA LEU A 203 -8.26 5.90 18.22
C LEU A 203 -9.39 6.66 17.50
N ASN A 204 -9.40 7.99 17.62
CA ASN A 204 -10.49 8.83 17.13
C ASN A 204 -10.22 9.49 15.75
N ARG A 205 -9.02 9.29 15.16
CA ARG A 205 -8.60 9.89 13.89
C ARG A 205 -9.07 9.09 12.67
N HIS A 206 -10.38 8.86 12.57
CA HIS A 206 -10.98 7.98 11.57
C HIS A 206 -10.57 8.29 10.12
N ASN A 207 -10.37 9.57 9.79
CA ASN A 207 -9.90 9.99 8.46
C ASN A 207 -8.46 9.56 8.17
N ASP A 208 -7.59 9.48 9.19
CA ASP A 208 -6.20 9.05 9.03
C ASP A 208 -6.11 7.53 8.79
N TYR A 209 -7.08 6.79 9.31
CA TYR A 209 -7.16 5.33 9.20
C TYR A 209 -8.04 4.87 8.04
N ALA A 210 -8.69 5.81 7.35
CA ALA A 210 -9.49 5.50 6.20
C ALA A 210 -8.56 5.01 5.09
N GLU A 211 -8.71 3.74 4.70
CA GLU A 211 -8.37 3.38 3.34
C GLU A 211 -9.11 4.32 2.42
N SER A 212 -8.41 4.84 1.41
CA SER A 212 -9.07 5.47 0.29
C SER A 212 -9.88 4.39 -0.43
N ARG A 213 -11.02 4.01 0.16
CA ARG A 213 -12.23 3.81 -0.60
C ARG A 213 -12.36 5.11 -1.39
N CYS A 214 -12.61 5.01 -2.68
CA CYS A 214 -13.07 6.15 -3.46
C CYS A 214 -14.31 6.74 -2.76
N ALA A 215 -14.05 7.65 -1.84
CA ALA A 215 -14.98 8.51 -1.15
C ALA A 215 -14.42 9.89 -1.43
N THR A 216 -15.01 10.48 -2.45
CA THR A 216 -15.06 11.91 -2.73
C THR A 216 -15.09 12.72 -1.43
N ASP A 217 -13.95 13.26 -1.04
CA ASP A 217 -13.80 14.60 -0.44
C ASP A 217 -12.45 14.73 0.26
N GLY A 218 -11.52 15.48 -0.36
CA GLY A 218 -10.29 15.93 0.30
C GLY A 218 -9.05 16.04 -0.59
N GLY A 219 -9.03 15.42 -1.76
CA GLY A 219 -8.08 15.79 -2.83
C GLY A 219 -8.52 17.10 -3.49
N MET A 220 -7.68 17.69 -4.35
CA MET A 220 -8.21 18.67 -5.31
C MET A 220 -9.49 18.08 -5.93
N PRO A 221 -10.57 18.87 -6.12
CA PRO A 221 -11.77 18.37 -6.77
C PRO A 221 -11.35 17.80 -8.13
N MET A 222 -11.25 16.47 -8.19
CA MET A 222 -10.89 15.76 -9.41
C MET A 222 -12.19 15.42 -10.07
N ASN A 223 -12.38 15.95 -11.27
CA ASN A 223 -13.55 15.59 -12.04
C ASN A 223 -13.45 14.10 -12.36
N SER A 224 -14.52 13.37 -12.05
CA SER A 224 -14.67 11.97 -12.39
C SER A 224 -15.83 11.84 -13.37
N MET A 225 -15.71 10.93 -14.32
CA MET A 225 -16.72 10.63 -15.32
C MET A 225 -17.00 9.13 -15.31
N THR A 226 -18.26 8.74 -15.34
CA THR A 226 -18.68 7.34 -15.47
C THR A 226 -18.49 6.85 -16.90
N VAL A 227 -18.46 5.53 -17.09
CA VAL A 227 -18.32 4.93 -18.42
C VAL A 227 -19.51 5.21 -19.33
N THR A 228 -20.70 5.37 -18.77
CA THR A 228 -21.91 5.77 -19.48
C THR A 228 -21.85 7.23 -19.94
N GLU A 229 -21.43 8.14 -19.05
CA GLU A 229 -21.24 9.55 -19.42
C GLU A 229 -20.17 9.71 -20.51
N LEU A 230 -19.07 8.96 -20.42
CA LEU A 230 -18.07 8.94 -21.47
C LEU A 230 -18.66 8.41 -22.78
N HIS A 231 -19.39 7.30 -22.74
CA HIS A 231 -20.00 6.70 -23.93
C HIS A 231 -20.95 7.68 -24.64
N ASP A 232 -21.76 8.43 -23.89
CA ASP A 232 -22.64 9.46 -24.44
C ASP A 232 -21.84 10.65 -25.01
N LEU A 233 -20.77 11.07 -24.33
CA LEU A 233 -19.92 12.17 -24.77
C LEU A 233 -19.15 11.85 -26.05
N MET A 234 -18.74 10.59 -26.24
CA MET A 234 -18.09 10.10 -27.46
C MET A 234 -19.00 10.16 -28.69
N GLN A 235 -20.33 10.24 -28.52
CA GLN A 235 -21.29 10.33 -29.63
C GLN A 235 -21.62 11.77 -30.04
N GLN A 236 -21.07 12.77 -29.35
CA GLN A 236 -21.31 14.18 -29.67
C GLN A 236 -20.42 14.67 -30.83
N GLU A 237 -20.74 15.85 -31.38
CA GLU A 237 -19.95 16.44 -32.48
C GLU A 237 -18.52 16.80 -32.05
N GLU A 238 -18.30 17.08 -30.76
CA GLU A 238 -17.00 17.36 -30.15
C GLU A 238 -16.68 16.32 -29.06
N PRO A 239 -16.14 15.13 -29.43
CA PRO A 239 -15.78 14.11 -28.45
C PRO A 239 -14.58 14.54 -27.59
N PRO A 240 -14.46 13.99 -26.36
CA PRO A 240 -13.35 14.31 -25.48
C PRO A 240 -12.05 13.70 -26.03
N PHE A 241 -10.91 14.24 -25.58
CA PHE A 241 -9.62 13.60 -25.81
C PHE A 241 -9.45 12.40 -24.86
N LEU A 242 -9.25 11.22 -25.42
CA LEU A 242 -9.06 9.99 -24.66
C LEU A 242 -7.59 9.68 -24.44
N LEU A 243 -7.20 9.59 -23.17
CA LEU A 243 -5.83 9.30 -22.74
C LEU A 243 -5.77 7.98 -21.97
N ASP A 244 -5.16 6.96 -22.59
CA ASP A 244 -4.87 5.69 -21.92
C ASP A 244 -3.51 5.76 -21.23
N VAL A 245 -3.49 5.53 -19.91
CA VAL A 245 -2.27 5.54 -19.10
C VAL A 245 -1.75 4.18 -18.64
N ARG A 246 -2.28 3.11 -19.25
CA ARG A 246 -1.84 1.73 -19.03
C ARG A 246 -0.49 1.43 -19.69
N ARG A 247 -0.01 0.20 -19.52
CA ARG A 247 1.21 -0.28 -20.18
C ARG A 247 0.87 -0.77 -21.59
N ALA A 248 1.85 -0.76 -22.50
CA ALA A 248 1.66 -1.20 -23.89
C ALA A 248 1.15 -2.66 -23.98
N GLU A 249 1.58 -3.52 -23.06
CA GLU A 249 1.14 -4.93 -23.05
C GLU A 249 -0.34 -5.07 -22.66
N GLU A 250 -0.87 -4.11 -21.89
CA GLU A 250 -2.28 -4.05 -21.52
C GLU A 250 -3.15 -3.50 -22.65
N GLU A 251 -2.60 -2.57 -23.43
CA GLU A 251 -3.22 -2.03 -24.65
C GLU A 251 -3.38 -3.12 -25.71
N ASP A 252 -2.37 -3.96 -25.91
CA ASP A 252 -2.38 -5.06 -26.90
C ASP A 252 -3.54 -6.05 -26.65
N ILE A 253 -4.03 -6.14 -25.41
CA ILE A 253 -5.16 -6.99 -25.03
C ILE A 253 -6.48 -6.32 -25.41
N CYS A 254 -6.68 -5.08 -25.00
CA CYS A 254 -7.88 -4.31 -25.28
C CYS A 254 -7.66 -2.81 -25.03
N SER A 255 -8.45 -1.96 -25.69
CA SER A 255 -8.45 -0.50 -25.56
C SER A 255 -9.86 0.03 -25.77
N ILE A 256 -10.19 1.17 -25.14
CA ILE A 256 -11.42 1.89 -25.49
C ILE A 256 -11.29 2.37 -26.94
N PRO A 257 -12.31 2.19 -27.81
CA PRO A 257 -12.28 2.70 -29.18
C PRO A 257 -11.97 4.20 -29.23
N ASP A 258 -11.38 4.65 -30.33
CA ASP A 258 -11.07 6.07 -30.58
C ASP A 258 -10.17 6.74 -29.52
N THR A 259 -9.35 5.96 -28.81
CA THR A 259 -8.33 6.51 -27.89
C THR A 259 -7.27 7.30 -28.65
N ASP A 260 -7.13 8.59 -28.34
CA ASP A 260 -6.24 9.53 -29.02
C ASP A 260 -4.76 9.29 -28.68
N LEU A 261 -4.42 9.15 -27.39
CA LEU A 261 -3.04 9.03 -26.92
C LEU A 261 -2.89 7.92 -25.88
N ARG A 262 -1.76 7.22 -25.98
CA ARG A 262 -1.44 6.06 -25.14
C ARG A 262 -0.03 6.22 -24.59
N VAL A 263 0.07 6.52 -23.31
CA VAL A 263 1.34 6.83 -22.64
C VAL A 263 1.30 6.27 -21.24
N ARG A 264 2.29 5.47 -20.85
CA ARG A 264 2.33 4.93 -19.48
C ARG A 264 2.25 6.08 -18.47
N HIS A 265 1.43 5.95 -17.42
CA HIS A 265 1.25 7.00 -16.41
C HIS A 265 2.56 7.58 -15.82
N THR A 266 3.64 6.79 -15.76
CA THR A 266 4.97 7.25 -15.29
C THR A 266 5.67 8.20 -16.24
N ASP A 267 5.30 8.16 -17.52
CA ASP A 267 5.98 8.86 -18.60
C ASP A 267 5.21 10.13 -19.00
N ILE A 268 4.06 10.38 -18.34
CA ILE A 268 3.12 11.47 -18.67
C ILE A 268 3.79 12.84 -18.79
N GLN A 269 4.80 13.11 -17.96
CA GLN A 269 5.50 14.38 -17.93
C GLN A 269 6.30 14.66 -19.22
N MET A 270 6.72 13.60 -19.92
CA MET A 270 7.45 13.71 -21.19
C MET A 270 6.51 13.92 -22.39
N HIS A 271 5.22 13.65 -22.21
CA HIS A 271 4.19 13.72 -23.26
C HIS A 271 3.17 14.84 -23.01
N ILE A 272 3.47 15.77 -22.09
CA ILE A 272 2.54 16.87 -21.75
C ILE A 272 2.14 17.63 -23.01
N ASP A 273 3.08 17.96 -23.89
CA ASP A 273 2.82 18.79 -25.08
C ASP A 273 1.91 18.13 -26.12
N GLU A 274 1.74 16.79 -26.07
CA GLU A 274 0.85 16.05 -26.96
C GLU A 274 -0.61 16.07 -26.49
N ILE A 275 -0.86 16.48 -25.24
CA ILE A 275 -2.18 16.50 -24.63
C ILE A 275 -2.79 17.90 -24.84
N PRO A 276 -4.04 18.00 -25.34
CA PRO A 276 -4.69 19.30 -25.54
C PRO A 276 -4.98 20.03 -24.22
N SER A 277 -5.01 21.36 -24.26
CA SER A 277 -5.34 22.25 -23.10
C SER A 277 -6.70 22.93 -23.24
N ASP A 278 -7.35 22.80 -24.39
CA ASP A 278 -8.50 23.57 -24.84
C ASP A 278 -9.80 22.75 -24.89
N ARG A 279 -9.75 21.45 -24.57
CA ARG A 279 -10.91 20.56 -24.52
C ARG A 279 -10.81 19.56 -23.37
N VAL A 280 -11.92 18.89 -23.09
CA VAL A 280 -12.02 17.84 -22.08
C VAL A 280 -11.06 16.69 -22.41
N VAL A 281 -10.28 16.26 -21.41
CA VAL A 281 -9.37 15.12 -21.47
C VAL A 281 -9.88 14.07 -20.47
N VAL A 282 -10.29 12.92 -20.98
CA VAL A 282 -10.68 11.77 -20.14
C VAL A 282 -9.52 10.80 -20.06
N VAL A 283 -8.98 10.65 -18.86
CA VAL A 283 -7.84 9.78 -18.56
C VAL A 283 -8.35 8.47 -17.96
N TYR A 284 -7.93 7.34 -18.53
CA TYR A 284 -8.32 6.04 -18.02
C TYR A 284 -7.13 5.11 -17.84
N CYS A 285 -7.29 4.16 -16.94
CA CYS A 285 -6.38 3.05 -16.79
C CYS A 285 -7.17 1.74 -16.60
N ARG A 286 -6.58 0.72 -15.98
CA ARG A 286 -7.27 -0.56 -15.72
C ARG A 286 -8.50 -0.38 -14.83
N SER A 287 -8.33 0.24 -13.65
CA SER A 287 -9.35 0.36 -12.60
C SER A 287 -9.69 1.80 -12.18
N GLY A 288 -9.01 2.79 -12.76
CA GLY A 288 -9.17 4.21 -12.41
C GLY A 288 -8.13 4.77 -11.44
N ILE A 289 -7.19 3.96 -10.93
CA ILE A 289 -6.18 4.43 -9.94
C ILE A 289 -5.01 5.17 -10.59
N ARG A 290 -4.35 4.55 -11.58
CA ARG A 290 -3.19 5.15 -12.27
C ARG A 290 -3.54 6.42 -13.06
N SER A 291 -4.78 6.51 -13.53
CA SER A 291 -5.30 7.70 -14.20
C SER A 291 -5.40 8.90 -13.27
N MET A 292 -5.71 8.70 -11.98
CA MET A 292 -5.63 9.78 -10.98
C MET A 292 -4.21 10.32 -10.82
N THR A 293 -3.21 9.44 -10.77
CA THR A 293 -1.80 9.86 -10.69
C THR A 293 -1.37 10.66 -11.92
N ALA A 294 -1.79 10.23 -13.11
CA ALA A 294 -1.52 10.96 -14.34
C ALA A 294 -2.21 12.34 -14.37
N ILE A 295 -3.46 12.43 -13.92
CA ILE A 295 -4.18 13.70 -13.79
C ILE A 295 -3.48 14.64 -12.81
N HIS A 296 -3.02 14.15 -11.66
CA HIS A 296 -2.25 14.96 -10.72
C HIS A 296 -0.95 15.50 -11.34
N ALA A 297 -0.21 14.69 -12.08
CA ALA A 297 1.00 15.13 -12.78
C ALA A 297 0.69 16.20 -13.84
N LEU A 298 -0.41 16.04 -14.59
CA LEU A 298 -0.88 17.02 -15.56
C LEU A 298 -1.27 18.33 -14.89
N ALA A 299 -2.07 18.29 -13.82
CA ALA A 299 -2.46 19.48 -13.05
C ALA A 299 -1.25 20.21 -12.47
N ALA A 300 -0.29 19.47 -11.90
CA ALA A 300 0.96 20.03 -11.37
C ALA A 300 1.83 20.70 -12.44
N SER A 301 1.71 20.28 -13.70
CA SER A 301 2.37 20.92 -14.84
C SER A 301 1.67 22.19 -15.37
N GLY A 302 0.59 22.62 -14.71
CA GLY A 302 -0.17 23.82 -15.08
C GLY A 302 -1.35 23.57 -16.02
N ARG A 303 -1.74 22.30 -16.23
CA ARG A 303 -2.98 21.98 -16.97
C ARG A 303 -4.20 22.38 -16.15
N ASN A 304 -5.25 22.88 -16.83
CA ASN A 304 -6.50 23.25 -16.18
C ASN A 304 -7.17 22.00 -15.57
N PRO A 305 -7.30 21.88 -14.23
CA PRO A 305 -7.91 20.73 -13.60
C PRO A 305 -9.37 20.50 -13.99
N GLU A 306 -10.10 21.56 -14.35
CA GLU A 306 -11.51 21.47 -14.74
C GLU A 306 -11.74 20.68 -16.03
N LEU A 307 -10.72 20.57 -16.89
CA LEU A 307 -10.79 19.83 -18.15
C LEU A 307 -10.28 18.39 -18.01
N LEU A 308 -9.73 18.00 -16.86
CA LEU A 308 -9.16 16.68 -16.65
C LEU A 308 -10.15 15.78 -15.90
N HIS A 309 -10.61 14.72 -16.56
CA HIS A 309 -11.59 13.79 -16.01
C HIS A 309 -11.00 12.39 -15.85
N ASN A 310 -11.12 11.81 -14.66
CA ASN A 310 -10.79 10.42 -14.43
C ASN A 310 -11.96 9.52 -14.88
N LEU A 311 -11.70 8.47 -15.66
CA LEU A 311 -12.72 7.47 -15.96
C LEU A 311 -12.93 6.53 -14.77
N ALA A 312 -14.07 6.65 -14.10
CA ALA A 312 -14.43 5.86 -12.94
C ALA A 312 -14.45 4.36 -13.28
N GLY A 313 -13.72 3.55 -12.50
CA GLY A 313 -13.60 2.11 -12.72
C GLY A 313 -12.76 1.69 -13.93
N GLY A 314 -12.22 2.66 -14.69
CA GLY A 314 -11.33 2.42 -15.82
C GLY A 314 -11.93 1.52 -16.91
N ILE A 315 -11.05 0.82 -17.64
CA ILE A 315 -11.46 -0.08 -18.72
C ILE A 315 -12.23 -1.32 -18.21
N LEU A 316 -12.07 -1.70 -16.94
CA LEU A 316 -12.85 -2.79 -16.34
C LEU A 316 -14.34 -2.42 -16.25
N ALA A 317 -14.67 -1.20 -15.86
CA ALA A 317 -16.04 -0.70 -15.87
C ALA A 317 -16.57 -0.56 -17.31
N TRP A 318 -15.74 -0.12 -18.25
CA TRP A 318 -16.11 -0.04 -19.66
C TRP A 318 -16.51 -1.41 -20.21
N SER A 319 -15.68 -2.42 -19.94
CA SER A 319 -15.99 -3.81 -20.28
C SER A 319 -17.19 -4.38 -19.51
N ALA A 320 -17.53 -3.84 -18.34
CA ALA A 320 -18.70 -4.29 -17.59
C ALA A 320 -20.02 -3.74 -18.13
N GLU A 321 -20.03 -2.47 -18.49
CA GLU A 321 -21.27 -1.71 -18.69
C GLU A 321 -21.51 -1.34 -20.15
N ILE A 322 -20.47 -1.12 -20.94
CA ILE A 322 -20.56 -0.62 -22.31
C ILE A 322 -20.23 -1.71 -23.34
N ASP A 323 -19.12 -2.42 -23.16
CA ASP A 323 -18.69 -3.49 -24.06
C ASP A 323 -18.34 -4.79 -23.31
N PRO A 324 -19.35 -5.61 -22.96
CA PRO A 324 -19.17 -6.92 -22.33
C PRO A 324 -18.33 -7.93 -23.13
N THR A 325 -18.07 -7.68 -24.41
CA THR A 325 -17.27 -8.56 -25.25
C THR A 325 -15.77 -8.26 -25.16
N MET A 326 -15.41 -7.10 -24.62
CA MET A 326 -14.03 -6.70 -24.39
C MET A 326 -13.35 -7.61 -23.36
N PRO A 327 -12.14 -8.14 -23.64
CA PRO A 327 -11.39 -8.96 -22.70
C PRO A 327 -11.14 -8.24 -21.36
N ARG A 328 -11.33 -8.97 -20.26
CA ARG A 328 -10.94 -8.53 -18.91
C ARG A 328 -9.70 -9.29 -18.48
N TYR A 329 -8.76 -8.56 -17.92
CA TYR A 329 -7.50 -9.06 -17.40
C TYR A 329 -7.19 -8.37 -16.08
#